data_AF-A0A7R9PEI1-F1
#
_entry.id   AF-A0A7R9PEI1-F1
#
_cell.length_a   1.000
_cell.length_b   1.000
_cell.length_c   1.000
_cell.angle_alpha   90.00
_cell.angle_beta   90.00
_cell.angle_gamma   90.00
#
_symmetry.space_group_name_H-M   'P 1'
#
loop_
_entity.id
_entity.type
_entity.pdbx_description
1 polymer ?
#
loop_
_entity_poly.entity_id
_entity_poly.type
_entity_poly.pdbx_seq_one_letter_code
_entity_poly.pdbx_strand_id
1 'polypeptide(L)'
;PDTEDDEESKLNKILKDRVPFAVVGSNTVIEVDGKKVRGRKYPWGVAEVENLEHCDFIALRNMLIRTHLQDLKDVTNNVHYENFRCRKLAGLGTDGKPARISNK
;
A
#
# COMPACT_ATOMS: atom_id res chain seq x y z
N PRO A 1 -1.74 10.92 27.00
CA PRO A 1 -2.66 10.63 25.87
C PRO A 1 -2.26 11.37 24.59
N ASP A 2 -1.55 12.50 24.68
CA ASP A 2 -1.25 13.36 23.53
C ASP A 2 0.00 12.95 22.71
N THR A 3 0.77 11.94 23.14
CA THR A 3 2.04 11.57 22.50
C THR A 3 1.91 10.61 21.33
N GLU A 4 0.81 9.84 21.25
CA GLU A 4 0.60 8.86 20.16
C GLU A 4 0.19 9.55 18.86
N ASP A 5 -0.61 10.62 18.94
CA ASP A 5 -1.14 11.37 17.80
C ASP A 5 -0.04 12.17 17.05
N ASP A 6 0.92 12.74 17.79
CA ASP A 6 2.04 13.49 17.21
C ASP A 6 3.03 12.60 16.44
N GLU A 7 3.29 11.39 16.93
CA GLU A 7 4.19 10.44 16.26
C GLU A 7 3.52 9.81 15.03
N GLU A 8 2.24 9.50 15.11
CA GLU A 8 1.44 9.01 13.98
C GLU A 8 1.33 10.08 12.87
N SER A 9 1.13 11.34 13.23
CA SER A 9 1.11 12.47 12.29
C SER A 9 2.46 12.64 11.55
N LYS A 10 3.59 12.52 12.25
CA LYS A 10 4.92 12.56 11.63
C LYS A 10 5.15 11.39 10.68
N LEU A 11 4.80 10.17 11.09
CA LEU A 11 4.90 8.98 10.25
C LEU A 11 4.07 9.11 8.98
N ASN A 12 2.84 9.61 9.11
CA ASN A 12 1.95 9.89 8.01
C ASN A 12 2.52 10.93 7.03
N LYS A 13 3.15 11.99 7.55
CA LYS A 13 3.78 13.01 6.70
C LYS A 13 4.95 12.44 5.90
N ILE A 14 5.86 11.73 6.55
CA ILE A 14 7.02 11.09 5.89
C ILE A 14 6.55 10.13 4.80
N LEU A 15 5.48 9.38 5.06
CA LEU A 15 4.94 8.45 4.10
C LEU A 15 4.30 9.15 2.89
N LYS A 16 3.51 10.21 3.13
CA LYS A 16 2.90 11.02 2.07
C LYS A 16 3.94 11.66 1.15
N ASP A 17 5.04 12.14 1.72
CA ASP A 17 6.15 12.73 0.96
C ASP A 17 6.86 11.73 0.03
N ARG A 18 6.70 10.42 0.29
CA ARG A 18 7.27 9.32 -0.53
C ARG A 18 6.30 8.76 -1.58
N VAL A 19 5.06 9.23 -1.64
CA VAL A 19 4.11 8.77 -2.66
C VAL A 19 4.27 9.62 -3.93
N PRO A 20 4.43 9.00 -5.13
CA PRO A 20 4.41 7.56 -5.40
C PRO A 20 5.74 6.86 -5.08
N PHE A 21 5.67 5.66 -4.46
CA PHE A 21 6.85 4.89 -4.12
C PHE A 21 7.60 4.38 -5.36
N ALA A 22 8.90 4.66 -5.45
CA ALA A 22 9.76 4.13 -6.51
C ALA A 22 10.28 2.74 -6.10
N VAL A 23 9.57 1.67 -6.48
CA VAL A 23 9.87 0.30 -6.01
C VAL A 23 10.59 -0.57 -7.04
N VAL A 24 11.49 -1.42 -6.54
CA VAL A 24 12.10 -2.51 -7.30
C VAL A 24 11.68 -3.84 -6.67
N GLY A 25 11.16 -4.76 -7.49
CA GLY A 25 10.81 -6.11 -7.05
C GLY A 25 11.87 -7.15 -7.44
N SER A 26 12.08 -8.15 -6.59
CA SER A 26 12.86 -9.35 -6.92
C SER A 26 12.38 -10.55 -6.10
N ASN A 27 12.43 -11.75 -6.71
CA ASN A 27 12.25 -13.03 -6.02
C ASN A 27 13.59 -13.77 -5.83
N THR A 28 14.68 -13.20 -6.33
CA THR A 28 16.01 -13.81 -6.30
C THR A 28 16.81 -13.28 -5.11
N VAL A 29 17.48 -14.20 -4.42
CA VAL A 29 18.46 -13.89 -3.37
C VAL A 29 19.85 -14.07 -3.94
N ILE A 30 20.70 -13.06 -3.73
CA ILE A 30 22.08 -13.01 -4.19
C ILE A 30 23.00 -12.65 -3.02
N GLU A 31 24.28 -12.97 -3.14
CA GLU A 31 25.29 -12.63 -2.14
C GLU A 31 25.99 -11.32 -2.54
N VAL A 32 25.96 -10.33 -1.66
CA VAL A 32 26.62 -9.02 -1.79
C VAL A 32 27.34 -8.75 -0.46
N ASP A 33 28.65 -8.52 -0.49
CA ASP A 33 29.50 -8.30 0.69
C ASP A 33 29.32 -9.36 1.80
N GLY A 34 29.19 -10.62 1.41
CA GLY A 34 28.98 -11.76 2.33
C GLY A 34 27.57 -11.83 2.95
N LYS A 35 26.65 -10.94 2.55
CA LYS A 35 25.25 -10.92 2.99
C LYS A 35 24.34 -11.43 1.88
N LYS A 36 23.38 -12.27 2.26
CA LYS A 36 22.30 -12.69 1.37
C LYS A 36 21.23 -11.61 1.32
N VAL A 37 21.11 -10.95 0.17
CA VAL A 37 20.16 -9.87 -0.07
C VAL A 37 19.24 -10.22 -1.23
N ARG A 38 18.00 -9.73 -1.18
CA ARG A 38 17.05 -9.83 -2.29
C ARG A 38 17.36 -8.72 -3.29
N GLY A 39 17.64 -9.06 -4.55
CA GLY A 39 18.12 -8.07 -5.51
C GLY A 39 18.04 -8.49 -6.96
N ARG A 40 18.32 -7.55 -7.87
CA ARG A 40 18.44 -7.76 -9.31
C ARG A 40 19.88 -7.52 -9.73
N LYS A 41 20.52 -8.53 -10.33
CA LYS A 41 21.90 -8.43 -10.81
C LYS A 41 21.93 -8.00 -12.27
N TYR A 42 22.78 -7.02 -12.56
CA TYR A 42 23.07 -6.49 -13.90
C TYR A 42 24.59 -6.53 -14.16
N PRO A 43 25.02 -6.39 -15.43
CA PRO A 43 26.45 -6.28 -15.74
C PRO A 43 27.15 -5.09 -15.05
N TRP A 44 26.41 -4.02 -14.76
CA TRP A 44 26.92 -2.79 -14.15
C TRP A 44 26.69 -2.69 -12.64
N GLY A 45 26.10 -3.70 -11.99
CA GLY A 45 25.90 -3.68 -10.55
C GLY A 45 24.67 -4.45 -10.09
N VAL A 46 24.29 -4.22 -8.84
CA VAL A 46 23.19 -4.92 -8.18
C VAL A 46 22.20 -3.90 -7.63
N ALA A 47 20.93 -4.03 -8.00
CA ALA A 47 19.86 -3.30 -7.36
C ALA A 47 19.32 -4.13 -6.18
N GLU A 48 19.70 -3.75 -4.97
CA GLU A 48 19.19 -4.36 -3.73
C GLU A 48 17.78 -3.85 -3.40
N VAL A 49 16.84 -4.76 -3.21
CA VAL A 49 15.43 -4.44 -2.94
C VAL A 49 15.25 -3.88 -1.53
N GLU A 50 16.06 -4.33 -0.57
CA GLU A 50 15.96 -3.90 0.83
C GLU A 50 16.99 -2.82 1.18
N ASN A 51 17.38 -1.99 0.20
CA ASN A 51 18.24 -0.84 0.40
C ASN A 51 17.47 0.45 0.04
N LEU A 52 17.32 1.37 1.00
CA LEU A 52 16.60 2.65 0.82
C LEU A 52 17.30 3.62 -0.14
N GLU A 53 18.60 3.43 -0.40
CA GLU A 53 19.32 4.21 -1.41
C GLU A 53 19.00 3.74 -2.84
N HIS A 54 18.46 2.52 -3.00
CA HIS A 54 18.11 1.94 -4.29
C HIS A 54 16.62 2.05 -4.63
N CYS A 55 15.73 1.84 -3.66
CA CYS A 55 14.29 1.92 -3.89
C CYS A 55 13.47 2.08 -2.59
N ASP A 56 12.21 2.44 -2.73
CA ASP A 56 11.26 2.67 -1.63
C ASP A 56 10.57 1.39 -1.11
N PHE A 57 11.05 0.19 -1.48
CA PHE A 57 10.37 -1.05 -1.10
C PHE A 57 10.22 -1.20 0.42
N ILE A 58 11.21 -0.80 1.22
CA ILE A 58 11.12 -0.84 2.69
C ILE A 58 10.00 0.08 3.19
N ALA A 59 9.87 1.28 2.63
CA ALA A 59 8.83 2.23 3.01
C ALA A 59 7.44 1.69 2.67
N LEU A 60 7.25 1.18 1.44
CA LEU A 60 6.00 0.54 1.01
C LEU A 60 5.64 -0.65 1.90
N ARG A 61 6.58 -1.55 2.17
CA ARG A 61 6.35 -2.71 3.05
C ARG A 61 5.93 -2.27 4.45
N ASN A 62 6.64 -1.33 5.05
CA ASN A 62 6.34 -0.89 6.41
C ASN A 62 4.97 -0.21 6.50
N MET A 63 4.57 0.56 5.48
CA MET A 63 3.21 1.07 5.39
C MET A 63 2.20 -0.08 5.39
N LEU A 64 2.31 -0.97 4.40
CA LEU A 64 1.26 -1.95 4.11
C LEU A 64 1.06 -2.96 5.24
N ILE A 65 2.14 -3.47 5.84
CA ILE A 65 2.05 -4.63 6.75
C ILE A 65 2.45 -4.33 8.20
N ARG A 66 3.09 -3.20 8.50
CA ARG A 66 3.52 -2.89 9.87
C ARG A 66 2.71 -1.77 10.54
N THR A 67 2.38 -0.72 9.80
CA THR A 67 1.83 0.51 10.39
C THR A 67 0.38 0.75 10.02
N HIS A 68 -0.01 0.63 8.74
CA HIS A 68 -1.32 1.08 8.26
C HIS A 68 -2.27 -0.06 7.87
N LEU A 69 -1.92 -1.33 8.10
CA LEU A 69 -2.74 -2.47 7.68
C LEU A 69 -4.17 -2.41 8.22
N GLN A 70 -4.32 -2.03 9.49
CA GLN A 70 -5.62 -2.00 10.15
C GLN A 70 -6.48 -0.84 9.63
N ASP A 71 -5.91 0.36 9.53
CA ASP A 71 -6.60 1.52 8.93
C ASP A 71 -7.02 1.25 7.48
N LEU A 72 -6.16 0.64 6.67
CA LEU A 72 -6.50 0.23 5.30
C LEU A 72 -7.73 -0.71 5.26
N LYS A 73 -7.84 -1.63 6.21
CA LYS A 73 -9.01 -2.52 6.33
C LYS A 73 -10.25 -1.74 6.77
N ASP A 74 -10.11 -0.85 7.75
CA ASP A 74 -11.22 -0.10 8.32
C ASP A 74 -11.80 0.89 7.31
N VAL A 75 -10.96 1.60 6.54
CA VAL A 75 -11.39 2.44 5.42
C VAL A 75 -12.06 1.59 4.33
N THR A 76 -11.50 0.42 4.01
CA THR A 76 -12.11 -0.49 3.04
C THR A 76 -13.50 -0.95 3.48
N ASN A 77 -13.68 -1.29 4.75
CA ASN A 77 -14.97 -1.75 5.27
C ASN A 77 -15.98 -0.60 5.41
N ASN A 78 -15.61 0.45 6.14
CA ASN A 78 -16.53 1.49 6.59
C ASN A 78 -16.80 2.55 5.52
N VAL A 79 -15.92 2.68 4.52
CA VAL A 79 -16.09 3.64 3.43
C VAL A 79 -16.35 2.91 2.13
N HIS A 80 -15.42 2.10 1.63
CA HIS A 80 -15.55 1.54 0.28
C HIS A 80 -16.67 0.50 0.19
N TYR A 81 -16.72 -0.43 1.13
CA TYR A 81 -17.75 -1.47 1.17
C TYR A 81 -19.12 -0.89 1.53
N GLU A 82 -19.24 -0.05 2.56
CA GLU A 82 -20.53 0.57 2.91
C GLU A 82 -21.09 1.43 1.76
N ASN A 83 -20.26 2.21 1.07
CA ASN A 83 -20.69 2.95 -0.12
C ASN A 83 -21.22 2.01 -1.23
N PHE A 84 -20.53 0.90 -1.46
CA PHE A 84 -20.98 -0.11 -2.41
C PHE A 84 -22.30 -0.75 -1.97
N ARG A 85 -22.43 -1.12 -0.69
CA ARG A 85 -23.61 -1.73 -0.09
C ARG A 85 -24.83 -0.82 -0.22
N CYS A 86 -24.69 0.46 0.12
CA CYS A 86 -25.75 1.46 -0.04
C CYS A 86 -26.19 1.58 -1.51
N ARG A 87 -25.25 1.69 -2.46
CA ARG A 87 -25.58 1.79 -3.90
C ARG A 87 -26.32 0.56 -4.39
N LYS A 88 -25.85 -0.64 -4.02
CA LYS A 88 -26.48 -1.90 -4.43
C LYS A 88 -27.89 -2.06 -3.88
N LEU A 89 -28.09 -1.75 -2.59
CA LEU A 89 -29.42 -1.84 -1.97
C LEU A 89 -30.39 -0.78 -2.50
N ALA A 90 -29.88 0.40 -2.89
CA ALA A 90 -30.68 1.44 -3.53
C ALA A 90 -31.01 1.17 -5.01
N GLY A 91 -30.58 0.02 -5.57
CA GLY A 91 -30.79 -0.30 -6.99
C GLY A 91 -29.99 0.60 -7.94
N LEU A 92 -28.93 1.24 -7.47
CA LEU A 92 -28.03 2.03 -8.31
C LEU A 92 -26.95 1.11 -8.89
N GLY A 93 -26.75 1.17 -10.20
CA GLY A 93 -25.62 0.55 -10.88
C GLY A 93 -24.29 1.16 -10.43
N THR A 94 -23.17 0.54 -10.81
CA THR A 94 -21.80 0.99 -10.52
C THR A 94 -21.53 2.45 -10.92
N ASP A 95 -22.30 2.93 -11.90
CA ASP A 95 -22.17 4.22 -12.57
C ASP A 95 -23.15 5.27 -12.02
N GLY A 96 -23.85 4.97 -10.91
CA GLY A 96 -24.87 5.84 -10.33
C GLY A 96 -26.17 5.94 -11.15
N LYS A 97 -26.27 5.18 -12.25
CA LYS A 97 -27.51 5.05 -13.02
C LYS A 97 -28.43 4.05 -12.33
N PRO A 98 -29.75 4.30 -12.28
CA PRO A 98 -30.69 3.32 -11.74
C PRO A 98 -30.55 2.01 -12.53
N ALA A 99 -30.14 0.94 -11.86
CA ALA A 99 -30.22 -0.39 -12.41
C ALA A 99 -31.70 -0.72 -12.54
N ARG A 100 -32.15 -0.99 -13.77
CA ARG A 100 -33.53 -1.44 -14.01
C ARG A 100 -33.77 -2.73 -13.23
N ILE A 101 -34.49 -2.63 -12.12
CA ILE A 101 -34.98 -3.79 -11.38
C ILE A 101 -36.09 -4.38 -12.24
N SER A 102 -35.75 -5.41 -13.03
CA SER A 102 -36.73 -6.19 -13.78
C SER A 102 -37.45 -7.09 -12.80
N ASN A 103 -38.59 -6.65 -12.27
CA ASN A 103 -39.52 -7.55 -11.58
C ASN A 103 -40.13 -8.47 -12.64
N LYS A 104 -39.79 -9.77 -12.56
CA LYS A 104 -40.52 -10.84 -13.22
C LYS A 104 -41.50 -11.45 -12.23
#